data_AF-A0A1F3BR44-F1
#
_entry.id   AF-A0A1F3BR44-F1
#
_cell.length_a   1.000
_cell.length_b   1.000
_cell.length_c   1.000
_cell.angle_alpha   90.00
_cell.angle_beta   90.00
_cell.angle_gamma   90.00
#
_symmetry.space_group_name_H-M   'P 1'
#
loop_
_entity.id
_entity.type
_entity.pdbx_description
1 polymer ?
#
loop_
_entity_poly.entity_id
_entity_poly.type
_entity_poly.pdbx_seq_one_letter_code
_entity_poly.pdbx_strand_id
1 'polypeptide(L)'
;MQTTSIIELYVFVLAGFVGFQIITRVPSLLHTPLMSATNAISAISLVGSLVAAGSDKNRVATWLGFVAVTAATINVVGGFLITDRMLKMFRPAGKARAGARPPPRKAEGGEA
;
A
#
# COMPACT_ATOMS: atom_id res chain seq x y z
N MET A 1 -12.82 32.74 4.20
CA MET A 1 -11.45 32.22 3.99
C MET A 1 -10.77 31.81 5.31
N GLN A 2 -11.02 32.44 6.46
CA GLN A 2 -10.30 32.14 7.71
C GLN A 2 -10.77 30.89 8.47
N THR A 3 -12.05 30.51 8.39
CA THR A 3 -12.59 29.31 9.06
C THR A 3 -12.14 28.00 8.41
N THR A 4 -12.08 27.96 7.08
CA THR A 4 -11.67 26.77 6.32
C THR A 4 -10.23 26.35 6.64
N SER A 5 -9.28 27.29 6.68
CA SER A 5 -7.89 26.99 7.00
C SER A 5 -7.69 26.49 8.44
N ILE A 6 -8.49 26.98 9.39
CA ILE A 6 -8.48 26.46 10.77
C ILE A 6 -8.98 25.01 10.80
N ILE A 7 -10.04 24.70 10.04
CA ILE A 7 -10.57 23.33 9.92
C ILE A 7 -9.55 22.40 9.24
N GLU A 8 -8.91 22.83 8.15
CA GLU A 8 -7.87 22.05 7.46
C GLU A 8 -6.69 21.72 8.38
N LEU A 9 -6.23 22.70 9.15
CA LEU A 9 -5.17 22.48 10.14
C LEU A 9 -5.61 21.53 11.24
N TYR A 10 -6.84 21.67 11.73
CA TYR A 10 -7.41 20.77 12.73
C TYR A 10 -7.47 19.33 12.22
N VAL A 11 -7.96 19.13 10.98
CA VAL A 11 -7.98 17.82 10.33
C VAL A 11 -6.57 17.27 10.12
N PHE A 12 -5.62 18.10 9.69
CA PHE A 12 -4.23 17.68 9.49
C PHE A 12 -3.59 17.16 10.79
N VAL A 13 -3.75 17.89 11.89
CA VAL A 13 -3.20 17.50 13.20
C VAL A 13 -3.85 16.22 13.72
N LEU A 14 -5.18 16.12 13.66
CA LEU A 14 -5.89 14.93 14.12
C LEU A 14 -5.59 13.71 13.25
N ALA A 15 -5.53 13.85 11.93
CA ALA A 15 -5.17 12.76 11.02
C ALA A 15 -3.74 12.25 11.29
N GLY A 16 -2.79 13.14 11.56
CA GLY A 16 -1.43 12.77 11.96
C GLY A 16 -1.40 11.96 13.26
N PHE A 17 -2.14 12.40 14.28
CA PHE A 17 -2.26 11.68 15.56
C PHE A 17 -2.88 10.29 15.37
N VAL A 18 -3.96 10.19 14.59
CA VAL A 18 -4.61 8.92 14.26
C VAL A 18 -3.64 7.99 13.52
N GLY A 19 -2.90 8.49 12.52
CA GLY A 19 -1.90 7.72 11.79
C GLY A 19 -0.81 7.14 12.70
N PHE A 20 -0.28 7.96 13.62
CA PHE A 20 0.72 7.53 14.59
C PHE A 20 0.19 6.39 15.50
N GLN A 21 -1.01 6.56 16.04
CA GLN A 21 -1.63 5.57 16.93
C GLN A 21 -1.92 4.25 16.21
N ILE A 22 -2.32 4.30 14.94
CA ILE A 22 -2.58 3.11 14.14
C ILE A 22 -1.27 2.36 13.85
N ILE A 23 -0.23 3.05 13.36
CA ILE A 23 1.04 2.41 12.96
C ILE A 23 1.73 1.75 14.16
N THR A 24 1.69 2.38 15.34
CA THR A 24 2.31 1.86 16.57
C THR A 24 1.71 0.51 17.02
N ARG A 25 0.50 0.17 16.57
CA ARG A 25 -0.23 -1.05 16.97
C ARG A 25 -0.11 -2.19 15.94
N VAL A 26 0.66 -2.02 14.87
CA VAL A 26 0.80 -3.03 13.81
C VAL A 26 1.78 -4.13 14.23
N PRO A 27 1.44 -5.43 14.08
CA PRO A 27 2.36 -6.53 14.39
C PRO A 27 3.57 -6.54 13.43
N SER A 28 4.71 -7.05 13.91
CA SER A 28 5.98 -7.01 13.17
C SER A 28 5.96 -7.73 11.82
N LEU A 29 5.13 -8.77 11.71
CA LEU A 29 4.90 -9.54 10.48
C LEU A 29 4.33 -8.67 9.33
N LEU A 30 3.67 -7.56 9.66
CA LEU A 30 3.02 -6.68 8.70
C LEU A 30 3.85 -5.44 8.34
N HIS A 31 5.06 -5.24 8.87
CA HIS A 31 5.84 -4.04 8.53
C HIS A 31 6.15 -3.93 7.02
N THR A 32 6.52 -5.03 6.37
CA THR A 32 6.81 -5.03 4.92
C THR A 32 5.55 -4.83 4.07
N PRO A 33 4.44 -5.55 4.31
CA PRO A 33 3.15 -5.23 3.69
C PRO A 33 2.68 -3.79 3.96
N LEU A 34 2.86 -3.28 5.18
CA LEU A 34 2.48 -1.93 5.57
C LEU A 34 3.30 -0.89 4.81
N MET A 35 4.61 -1.10 4.66
CA MET A 35 5.49 -0.23 3.88
C MET A 35 5.05 -0.14 2.41
N SER A 36 4.63 -1.26 1.81
CA SER A 36 4.06 -1.26 0.45
C SER A 36 2.70 -0.57 0.39
N ALA A 37 1.84 -0.81 1.39
CA ALA A 37 0.52 -0.21 1.44
C ALA A 37 0.58 1.32 1.59
N THR A 38 1.48 1.85 2.42
CA THR A 38 1.65 3.31 2.57
C THR A 38 2.19 3.95 1.29
N ASN A 39 3.04 3.23 0.54
CA ASN A 39 3.45 3.67 -0.81
C ASN A 39 2.23 3.74 -1.75
N ALA A 40 1.37 2.73 -1.77
CA ALA A 40 0.14 2.75 -2.58
C ALA A 40 -0.83 3.89 -2.19
N ILE A 41 -0.93 4.23 -0.91
CA ILE A 41 -1.75 5.34 -0.41
C ILE A 41 -1.18 6.71 -0.84
N SER A 42 0.15 6.85 -0.91
CA SER A 42 0.80 8.09 -1.38
C SER A 42 0.41 8.49 -2.81
N ALA A 43 -0.13 7.54 -3.58
CA ALA A 43 -0.65 7.75 -4.92
C ALA A 43 -1.90 8.67 -4.97
N ILE A 44 -2.41 9.14 -3.82
CA ILE A 44 -3.38 10.25 -3.75
C ILE A 44 -2.90 11.52 -4.48
N SER A 45 -1.58 11.65 -4.70
CA SER A 45 -1.00 12.65 -5.60
C SER A 45 -1.64 12.67 -7.01
N LEU A 46 -2.27 11.57 -7.44
CA LEU A 46 -3.06 11.49 -8.66
C LEU A 46 -4.14 12.59 -8.72
N VAL A 47 -4.83 12.87 -7.60
CA VAL A 47 -5.85 13.93 -7.53
C VAL A 47 -5.23 15.29 -7.86
N GLY A 48 -4.08 15.61 -7.26
CA GLY A 48 -3.35 16.84 -7.54
C GLY A 48 -2.88 16.93 -8.99
N SER A 49 -2.41 15.81 -9.56
CA SER A 49 -1.96 15.76 -10.95
C SER A 49 -3.09 15.95 -11.96
N LEU A 50 -4.29 15.45 -11.68
CA LEU A 50 -5.47 15.65 -12.54
C LEU A 50 -5.92 17.12 -12.52
N VAL A 51 -5.95 17.73 -11.33
CA VAL A 51 -6.24 19.17 -11.20
C VAL A 51 -5.19 20.01 -11.93
N ALA A 52 -3.91 19.65 -11.83
CA ALA A 52 -2.84 20.35 -12.53
C ALA A 52 -2.94 20.19 -14.06
N ALA A 53 -3.21 18.98 -14.55
CA ALA A 53 -3.34 18.68 -15.98
C ALA A 53 -4.54 19.41 -16.61
N GLY A 54 -5.66 19.53 -15.88
CA GLY A 54 -6.86 20.25 -16.32
C GLY A 54 -6.86 21.76 -16.06
N SER A 55 -5.73 22.36 -15.69
CA SER A 55 -5.67 23.78 -15.31
C SER A 55 -5.49 24.77 -16.47
N ASP A 56 -5.37 24.29 -17.72
CA ASP A 56 -5.28 25.07 -18.98
C ASP A 56 -4.34 26.29 -18.96
N LYS A 57 -3.23 26.21 -18.19
CA LYS A 57 -2.33 27.35 -17.99
C LYS A 57 -1.42 27.63 -19.19
N ASN A 58 -0.49 26.72 -19.48
CA ASN A 58 0.48 26.86 -20.57
C ASN A 58 0.95 25.48 -21.06
N ARG A 59 1.56 25.42 -22.25
CA ARG A 59 2.01 24.14 -22.85
C ARG A 59 2.95 23.35 -21.95
N VAL A 60 3.80 24.02 -21.18
CA VAL A 60 4.74 23.38 -20.24
C VAL A 60 3.98 22.71 -19.09
N ALA A 61 3.00 23.39 -18.51
CA ALA A 61 2.14 22.86 -17.46
C ALA A 61 1.32 21.67 -17.93
N THR A 62 0.84 21.67 -19.17
CA THR A 62 0.15 20.51 -19.76
C THR A 62 1.06 19.29 -19.85
N TRP A 63 2.30 19.46 -20.33
CA TRP A 63 3.29 18.37 -20.38
C TRP A 63 3.68 17.86 -18.99
N LEU A 64 3.92 18.76 -18.04
CA LEU A 64 4.22 18.40 -16.66
C LEU A 64 3.03 17.69 -15.98
N GLY A 65 1.80 18.15 -16.24
CA GLY A 65 0.57 17.50 -15.78
C GLY A 65 0.42 16.09 -16.36
N PHE A 66 0.69 15.91 -17.65
CA PHE A 66 0.67 14.59 -18.29
C PHE A 66 1.68 13.62 -17.65
N VAL A 67 2.92 14.07 -17.41
CA VAL A 67 3.95 13.27 -16.74
C VAL A 67 3.54 12.97 -15.30
N ALA A 68 3.00 13.95 -14.58
CA ALA A 68 2.53 13.79 -13.21
C ALA A 68 1.40 12.75 -13.09
N VAL A 69 0.40 12.80 -13.99
CA VAL A 69 -0.70 11.83 -14.03
C VAL A 69 -0.17 10.44 -14.34
N THR A 70 0.74 10.31 -15.32
CA THR A 70 1.36 9.03 -15.68
C THR A 70 2.12 8.43 -14.50
N ALA A 71 2.98 9.23 -13.86
CA ALA A 71 3.77 8.78 -12.71
C ALA A 71 2.88 8.41 -11.50
N ALA A 72 1.86 9.22 -11.20
CA ALA A 72 0.91 8.94 -10.14
C ALA A 72 0.11 7.65 -10.41
N THR A 73 -0.29 7.43 -11.66
CA THR A 73 -1.00 6.20 -12.08
C THR A 73 -0.11 4.96 -11.90
N ILE A 74 1.17 5.03 -12.26
CA ILE A 74 2.13 3.94 -12.02
C ILE A 74 2.24 3.65 -10.52
N ASN A 75 2.28 4.69 -9.67
CA ASN A 75 2.33 4.53 -8.22
C ASN A 75 1.06 3.85 -7.67
N VAL A 76 -0.14 4.28 -8.09
CA VAL A 76 -1.42 3.63 -7.72
C VAL A 76 -1.37 2.15 -8.12
N VAL A 77 -1.20 1.86 -9.40
CA VAL A 77 -1.33 0.50 -9.93
C VAL A 77 -0.25 -0.42 -9.38
N GLY A 78 1.01 0.02 -9.41
CA GLY A 78 2.13 -0.75 -8.89
C GLY A 78 2.03 -0.98 -7.38
N GLY A 79 1.69 0.06 -6.63
CA GLY A 79 1.53 0.00 -5.18
C GLY A 79 0.45 -0.98 -4.74
N PHE A 80 -0.74 -0.93 -5.35
CA PHE A 80 -1.83 -1.85 -4.99
C PHE A 80 -1.57 -3.29 -5.45
N LEU A 81 -0.95 -3.51 -6.62
CA LEU A 81 -0.61 -4.86 -7.10
C LEU A 81 0.44 -5.56 -6.22
N ILE A 82 1.48 -4.85 -5.81
CA ILE A 82 2.52 -5.39 -4.93
C ILE A 82 1.93 -5.69 -3.55
N THR A 83 1.15 -4.74 -3.01
CA THR A 83 0.50 -4.91 -1.70
C THR A 83 -0.45 -6.12 -1.69
N ASP A 84 -1.27 -6.32 -2.72
CA ASP A 84 -2.14 -7.48 -2.84
C ASP A 84 -1.35 -8.80 -2.89
N ARG A 85 -0.26 -8.86 -3.65
CA ARG A 85 0.63 -10.04 -3.68
C ARG A 85 1.22 -10.32 -2.30
N MET A 86 1.62 -9.29 -1.57
CA MET A 86 2.16 -9.44 -0.21
C MET A 86 1.09 -9.97 0.76
N LEU A 87 -0.13 -9.42 0.72
CA LEU A 87 -1.22 -9.81 1.62
C LEU A 87 -1.76 -11.21 1.31
N LYS A 88 -1.67 -11.68 0.07
CA LYS A 88 -2.05 -13.05 -0.31
C LYS A 88 -1.26 -14.13 0.44
N MET A 89 -0.05 -13.82 0.91
CA MET A 89 0.79 -14.75 1.67
C MET A 89 0.26 -15.02 3.10
N PHE A 90 -0.62 -14.16 3.62
CA PHE A 90 -1.26 -14.32 4.93
C PHE A 90 -2.57 -15.11 4.88
N ARG A 91 -3.04 -15.49 3.67
CA ARG A 91 -4.24 -16.31 3.54
C ARG A 91 -3.91 -17.70 4.06
N PRO A 92 -4.66 -18.22 5.05
CA PRO A 92 -4.50 -19.60 5.48
C PRO A 92 -4.62 -20.51 4.26
N ALA A 93 -3.76 -21.51 4.14
CA ALA A 93 -3.80 -22.52 3.08
C ALA A 93 -5.03 -23.44 3.24
N GLY A 94 -6.24 -22.86 3.24
CA GLY A 94 -7.49 -23.58 3.23
C GLY A 94 -7.72 -24.16 1.84
N LYS A 95 -7.51 -25.47 1.71
CA LYS A 95 -7.88 -26.39 0.60
C LYS A 95 -6.79 -26.87 -0.39
N ALA A 96 -5.49 -26.69 -0.15
CA ALA A 96 -4.47 -27.23 -1.08
C ALA A 96 -3.60 -28.39 -0.54
N ARG A 97 -3.73 -28.80 0.74
CA ARG A 97 -2.89 -29.87 1.33
C ARG A 97 -3.63 -30.94 2.12
N ALA A 98 -4.93 -31.14 1.88
CA ALA A 98 -5.69 -32.22 2.51
C ALA A 98 -5.38 -33.63 1.94
N GLY A 99 -4.42 -33.78 1.02
CA GLY A 99 -4.07 -35.06 0.40
C GLY A 99 -2.58 -35.41 0.34
N ALA A 100 -1.68 -34.57 0.88
CA ALA A 100 -0.26 -34.87 0.88
C ALA A 100 0.06 -35.82 2.04
N ARG A 101 -0.01 -37.13 1.79
CA ARG A 101 0.48 -38.16 2.70
C ARG A 101 1.93 -37.80 3.08
N PRO A 102 2.29 -37.74 4.38
CA PRO A 102 3.66 -37.49 4.77
C PRO A 102 4.56 -38.58 4.18
N PRO A 103 5.79 -38.24 3.73
CA PRO A 103 6.71 -39.22 3.20
C PRO A 103 6.97 -40.32 4.24
N PRO A 104 7.05 -41.60 3.84
CA PRO A 104 7.26 -42.69 4.77
C PRO A 104 8.56 -42.44 5.55
N ARG A 105 8.44 -42.40 6.89
CA ARG A 105 9.59 -42.34 7.79
C ARG A 105 10.42 -43.58 7.52
N LYS A 106 11.63 -43.41 6.96
CA LYS A 106 12.60 -44.51 6.89
C LYS A 106 12.82 -44.96 8.32
N ALA A 107 12.51 -46.23 8.60
CA ALA A 107 12.91 -46.87 9.82
C ALA A 107 14.44 -46.83 9.83
N GLU A 108 15.02 -45.96 10.66
CA GLU A 108 16.41 -46.11 11.03
C GLU A 108 16.50 -47.46 11.74
N GLY A 109 17.04 -48.43 11.01
CA GLY A 109 17.37 -49.74 11.55
C GLY A 109 18.33 -49.54 12.71
N GLY A 110 17.96 -50.11 13.84
CA GLY A 110 18.87 -50.24 14.96
C GLY A 110 20.08 -51.04 14.54
N GLU A 111 21.25 -50.48 14.78
CA GLU A 111 22.47 -51.25 14.93
C GLU A 111 22.68 -51.46 16.43
N ALA A 112 22.72 -52.74 16.79
CA ALA A 112 23.01 -53.27 18.10
C ALA A 112 24.52 -53.38 18.32
#